data_AF-T0G689-F1
#
_entry.id   AF-T0G689-F1
#
_cell.length_a   1.000
_cell.length_b   1.000
_cell.length_c   1.000
_cell.angle_alpha   90.00
_cell.angle_beta   90.00
_cell.angle_gamma   90.00
#
_symmetry.space_group_name_H-M   'P 1'
#
loop_
_entity.id
_entity.type
_entity.pdbx_description
1 polymer ?
#
loop_
_entity_poly.entity_id
_entity_poly.type
_entity_poly.pdbx_seq_one_letter_code
_entity_poly.pdbx_strand_id
1 'polypeptide(L)'
;MSKIKLIQKNRTRSLELTLENERLTVEQYEDQNRILSQTYTYENADEARKERDAFVKWKTWELYYPESESPEYADKWRSYWLGKFSERKISRTDLSRQVFVEAVKNRDIEFFNANELNPGFAMQANSARHGDPILIYAVKTNSITVVDYLLHTMWLEESVKDQNGLTAWDHVFQARDPFLGNLFLENIVLLGSDEERKEFRKELGLPAERETEPKEKAHDNSAKQGFDVEALTNFAIQKIKSFAEAHVDETFYGFAIDASYIKMNSIETFEKTLEEYQLKWPNAYDTSEKIQKLKNNVGDWKYILADFQERNEENEDGFTEGPFDEELYNEHYEADDLEQKNSEYALAMDTILKNLKEREVFRSLKTSPNFICFRAEHNY
;
A
#
# COMPACT_ATOMS: atom_id res chain seq x y z
N MET A 1 15.03 -31.17 -8.01
CA MET A 1 15.09 -29.98 -7.13
C MET A 1 15.22 -28.73 -8.01
N SER A 2 14.31 -27.79 -7.88
CA SER A 2 14.34 -26.49 -8.58
C SER A 2 14.29 -25.39 -7.55
N LYS A 3 15.18 -24.41 -7.65
CA LYS A 3 15.37 -23.34 -6.67
C LYS A 3 15.26 -21.99 -7.36
N ILE A 4 14.51 -21.07 -6.77
CA ILE A 4 14.35 -19.69 -7.22
C ILE A 4 14.57 -18.78 -6.03
N LYS A 5 15.41 -17.76 -6.18
CA LYS A 5 15.59 -16.71 -5.19
C LYS A 5 14.97 -15.42 -5.70
N LEU A 6 14.12 -14.83 -4.88
CA LEU A 6 13.44 -13.56 -5.09
C LEU A 6 14.05 -12.54 -4.14
N ILE A 7 14.48 -11.39 -4.65
CA ILE A 7 15.16 -10.36 -3.88
C ILE A 7 14.33 -9.09 -3.94
N GLN A 8 14.11 -8.46 -2.79
CA GLN A 8 13.42 -7.17 -2.73
C GLN A 8 14.27 -6.08 -3.40
N LYS A 9 13.65 -5.01 -3.91
CA LYS A 9 14.35 -3.93 -4.64
C LYS A 9 15.56 -3.34 -3.89
N ASN A 10 15.42 -3.12 -2.60
CA ASN A 10 16.47 -2.61 -1.69
C ASN A 10 17.44 -3.70 -1.17
N ARG A 11 17.26 -4.96 -1.58
CA ARG A 11 18.11 -6.14 -1.29
C ARG A 11 18.29 -6.54 0.18
N THR A 12 17.61 -5.90 1.13
CA THR A 12 17.68 -6.24 2.56
C THR A 12 16.93 -7.53 2.87
N ARG A 13 15.87 -7.86 2.12
CA ARG A 13 15.12 -9.11 2.24
C ARG A 13 15.17 -9.95 0.97
N SER A 14 15.20 -11.26 1.15
CA SER A 14 15.01 -12.20 0.05
C SER A 14 14.19 -13.42 0.46
N LEU A 15 13.48 -13.98 -0.52
CA LEU A 15 12.73 -15.23 -0.39
C LEU A 15 13.39 -16.28 -1.27
N GLU A 16 13.55 -17.47 -0.73
CA GLU A 16 14.04 -18.62 -1.47
C GLU A 16 12.96 -19.70 -1.53
N LEU A 17 12.63 -20.11 -2.75
CA LEU A 17 11.63 -21.12 -3.04
C LEU A 17 12.33 -22.36 -3.56
N THR A 18 12.27 -23.44 -2.79
CA THR A 18 12.86 -24.73 -3.14
C THR A 18 11.75 -25.75 -3.38
N LEU A 19 11.64 -26.21 -4.62
CA LEU A 19 10.67 -27.23 -5.04
C LEU A 19 11.35 -28.60 -5.20
N GLU A 20 10.85 -29.58 -4.45
CA GLU A 20 11.26 -30.97 -4.50
C GLU A 20 10.03 -31.89 -4.48
N ASN A 21 9.71 -32.47 -5.64
CA ASN A 21 8.50 -33.28 -5.84
C ASN A 21 7.22 -32.51 -5.42
N GLU A 22 6.43 -33.09 -4.52
CA GLU A 22 5.23 -32.48 -3.94
C GLU A 22 5.50 -31.48 -2.80
N ARG A 23 6.76 -31.13 -2.51
CA ARG A 23 7.14 -30.25 -1.41
C ARG A 23 7.67 -28.92 -1.91
N LEU A 24 7.10 -27.82 -1.41
CA LEU A 24 7.61 -26.46 -1.61
C LEU A 24 8.10 -25.92 -0.27
N THR A 25 9.39 -25.67 -0.18
CA THR A 25 10.00 -24.97 0.95
C THR A 25 10.13 -23.49 0.62
N VAL A 26 9.62 -22.65 1.50
CA VAL A 26 9.76 -21.19 1.47
C VAL A 26 10.67 -20.79 2.62
N GLU A 27 11.76 -20.12 2.29
CA GLU A 27 12.70 -19.57 3.27
C GLU A 27 12.80 -18.07 3.08
N GLN A 28 12.77 -17.33 4.18
CA GLN A 28 12.95 -15.88 4.15
C GLN A 28 14.27 -15.54 4.81
N TYR A 29 14.96 -14.59 4.21
CA TYR A 29 16.26 -14.10 4.64
C TYR A 29 16.19 -12.59 4.84
N GLU A 30 16.89 -12.14 5.87
CA GLU A 30 17.29 -10.75 6.03
C GLU A 30 18.82 -10.72 5.89
N ASP A 31 19.31 -9.94 4.92
CA ASP A 31 20.68 -9.98 4.42
C ASP A 31 21.11 -11.40 4.00
N GLN A 32 21.96 -12.04 4.81
CA GLN A 32 22.44 -13.41 4.63
C GLN A 32 21.89 -14.38 5.69
N ASN A 33 21.13 -13.87 6.66
CA ASN A 33 20.62 -14.66 7.77
C ASN A 33 19.23 -15.17 7.43
N ARG A 34 19.05 -16.49 7.47
CA ARG A 34 17.73 -17.10 7.32
C ARG A 34 16.92 -16.79 8.58
N ILE A 35 15.82 -16.07 8.42
CA ILE A 35 14.94 -15.67 9.53
C ILE A 35 13.82 -16.67 9.76
N LEU A 36 13.34 -17.36 8.72
CA LEU A 36 12.35 -18.44 8.84
C LEU A 36 12.47 -19.43 7.69
N SER A 37 11.88 -20.61 7.87
CA SER A 37 11.78 -21.67 6.87
C SER A 37 10.51 -22.48 7.12
N GLN A 38 9.70 -22.67 6.08
CA GLN A 38 8.49 -23.46 6.15
C GLN A 38 8.35 -24.35 4.92
N THR A 39 7.93 -25.60 5.11
CA THR A 39 7.72 -26.54 4.00
C THR A 39 6.27 -26.98 3.90
N TYR A 40 5.68 -26.69 2.75
CA TYR A 40 4.33 -27.10 2.38
C TYR A 40 4.38 -28.39 1.56
N THR A 41 3.48 -29.32 1.87
CA THR A 41 3.29 -30.56 1.09
C THR A 41 1.97 -30.48 0.37
N TYR A 42 1.99 -30.73 -0.94
CA TYR A 42 0.84 -30.70 -1.83
C TYR A 42 0.43 -32.12 -2.23
N GLU A 43 -0.74 -32.24 -2.86
CA GLU A 43 -1.26 -33.55 -3.29
C GLU A 43 -0.34 -34.25 -4.31
N ASN A 44 0.33 -33.46 -5.16
CA ASN A 44 1.26 -33.94 -6.18
C ASN A 44 2.24 -32.84 -6.59
N ALA A 45 3.24 -33.20 -7.40
CA ALA A 45 4.28 -32.29 -7.86
C ALA A 45 3.76 -31.18 -8.79
N ASP A 46 2.64 -31.39 -9.50
CA ASP A 46 2.06 -30.38 -10.38
C ASP A 46 1.38 -29.27 -9.56
N GLU A 47 0.66 -29.61 -8.49
CA GLU A 47 0.08 -28.63 -7.56
C GLU A 47 1.16 -27.84 -6.81
N ALA A 48 2.25 -28.50 -6.38
CA ALA A 48 3.38 -27.81 -5.76
C ALA A 48 4.08 -26.83 -6.74
N ARG A 49 4.22 -27.22 -8.01
CA ARG A 49 4.76 -26.37 -9.07
C ARG A 49 3.84 -25.19 -9.36
N LYS A 50 2.54 -25.43 -9.44
CA LYS A 50 1.50 -24.42 -9.66
C LYS A 50 1.49 -23.36 -8.56
N GLU A 51 1.60 -23.77 -7.30
CA GLU A 51 1.79 -22.84 -6.18
C GLU A 51 3.04 -22.00 -6.39
N ARG A 52 4.20 -22.63 -6.58
CA ARG A 52 5.47 -21.91 -6.72
C ARG A 52 5.42 -20.89 -7.85
N ASP A 53 4.90 -21.26 -9.01
CA ASP A 53 4.87 -20.40 -10.19
C ASP A 53 3.90 -19.23 -9.97
N ALA A 54 2.75 -19.46 -9.33
CA ALA A 54 1.82 -18.40 -8.94
C ALA A 54 2.44 -17.46 -7.88
N PHE A 55 3.14 -18.01 -6.89
CA PHE A 55 3.81 -17.27 -5.83
C PHE A 55 4.92 -16.38 -6.37
N VAL A 56 5.78 -16.91 -7.24
CA VAL A 56 6.82 -16.14 -7.95
C VAL A 56 6.19 -15.00 -8.72
N LYS A 57 5.12 -15.27 -9.47
CA LYS A 57 4.41 -14.26 -10.25
C LYS A 57 3.83 -13.16 -9.36
N TRP A 58 3.20 -13.53 -8.23
CA TRP A 58 2.66 -12.59 -7.25
C TRP A 58 3.76 -11.73 -6.62
N LYS A 59 4.80 -12.34 -6.05
CA LYS A 59 5.88 -11.60 -5.39
C LYS A 59 6.67 -10.71 -6.35
N THR A 60 6.78 -11.12 -7.62
CA THR A 60 7.38 -10.26 -8.65
C THR A 60 6.59 -8.98 -8.89
N TRP A 61 5.26 -9.04 -8.76
CA TRP A 61 4.40 -7.87 -8.79
C TRP A 61 4.52 -7.05 -7.50
N GLU A 62 4.48 -7.73 -6.35
CA GLU A 62 4.36 -7.12 -5.01
C GLU A 62 5.58 -6.31 -4.56
N LEU A 63 6.80 -6.58 -5.07
CA LEU A 63 8.04 -5.74 -4.99
C LEU A 63 9.35 -6.56 -5.08
N TYR A 64 9.29 -7.87 -5.29
CA TYR A 64 10.47 -8.74 -5.42
C TYR A 64 10.89 -8.95 -6.88
N TYR A 65 12.12 -9.39 -7.10
CA TYR A 65 12.64 -9.74 -8.42
C TYR A 65 13.40 -11.06 -8.40
N PRO A 66 13.31 -11.89 -9.45
CA PRO A 66 14.17 -13.07 -9.56
C PRO A 66 15.65 -12.68 -9.66
N GLU A 67 16.51 -13.29 -8.84
CA GLU A 67 17.96 -13.02 -8.82
C GLU A 67 18.63 -13.27 -10.19
N SER A 68 18.07 -14.18 -10.99
CA SER A 68 18.60 -14.57 -12.30
C SER A 68 18.16 -13.67 -13.46
N GLU A 69 17.34 -12.64 -13.23
CA GLU A 69 16.74 -11.83 -14.31
C GLU A 69 16.98 -10.33 -14.09
N SER A 70 17.15 -9.58 -15.19
CA SER A 70 17.47 -8.15 -15.14
C SER A 70 16.27 -7.31 -14.67
N PRO A 71 16.50 -6.14 -14.05
CA PRO A 71 15.43 -5.20 -13.66
C PRO A 71 14.42 -4.90 -14.78
N GLU A 72 14.88 -4.80 -16.04
CA GLU A 72 14.01 -4.61 -17.22
C GLU A 72 12.97 -5.73 -17.42
N TYR A 73 13.30 -6.96 -17.03
CA TYR A 73 12.39 -8.10 -17.15
C TYR A 73 11.26 -8.01 -16.12
N ALA A 74 11.58 -7.55 -14.92
CA ALA A 74 10.58 -7.33 -13.89
C ALA A 74 9.65 -6.15 -14.22
N ASP A 75 10.17 -5.06 -14.76
CA ASP A 75 9.35 -3.93 -15.21
C ASP A 75 8.44 -4.33 -16.38
N LYS A 76 8.88 -5.28 -17.22
CA LYS A 76 8.04 -5.89 -18.25
C LYS A 76 6.91 -6.73 -17.63
N TRP A 77 7.18 -7.52 -16.58
CA TRP A 77 6.14 -8.27 -15.87
C TRP A 77 5.16 -7.36 -15.16
N ARG A 78 5.63 -6.30 -14.51
CA ARG A 78 4.78 -5.27 -13.92
C ARG A 78 3.93 -4.58 -14.99
N SER A 79 4.53 -4.20 -16.12
CA SER A 79 3.80 -3.59 -17.23
C SER A 79 2.75 -4.53 -17.82
N TYR A 80 3.06 -5.83 -17.94
CA TYR A 80 2.12 -6.87 -18.36
C TYR A 80 0.93 -6.98 -17.38
N TRP A 81 1.19 -6.94 -16.07
CA TRP A 81 0.17 -6.94 -15.03
C TRP A 81 -0.66 -5.64 -14.99
N LEU A 82 -0.01 -4.48 -15.08
CA LEU A 82 -0.64 -3.16 -15.08
C LEU A 82 -1.44 -2.89 -16.37
N GLY A 83 -1.15 -3.63 -17.46
CA GLY A 83 -1.85 -3.57 -18.75
C GLY A 83 -3.23 -4.25 -18.82
N LYS A 84 -3.75 -4.78 -17.69
CA LYS A 84 -5.05 -5.48 -17.54
C LYS A 84 -5.32 -6.63 -18.52
N PHE A 85 -5.02 -7.84 -18.07
CA PHE A 85 -5.48 -9.18 -18.51
C PHE A 85 -6.14 -9.26 -19.90
N SER A 86 -5.34 -9.29 -20.96
CA SER A 86 -5.85 -9.37 -22.34
C SER A 86 -6.50 -10.70 -22.72
N GLU A 87 -6.37 -11.78 -21.93
CA GLU A 87 -6.57 -13.15 -22.44
C GLU A 87 -7.44 -14.11 -21.61
N ARG A 88 -7.98 -13.74 -20.43
CA ARG A 88 -8.88 -14.63 -19.68
C ARG A 88 -10.31 -14.11 -19.67
N LYS A 89 -11.28 -14.96 -20.05
CA LYS A 89 -12.71 -14.76 -19.78
C LYS A 89 -12.97 -14.92 -18.28
N ILE A 90 -12.53 -13.93 -17.49
CA ILE A 90 -12.80 -13.90 -16.05
C ILE A 90 -14.27 -13.53 -15.87
N SER A 91 -15.06 -14.42 -15.25
CA SER A 91 -16.45 -14.13 -14.90
C SER A 91 -16.48 -13.01 -13.87
N ARG A 92 -17.06 -11.86 -14.23
CA ARG A 92 -17.22 -10.71 -13.32
C ARG A 92 -18.58 -10.65 -12.63
N THR A 93 -19.47 -11.59 -12.97
CA THR A 93 -20.88 -11.59 -12.55
C THR A 93 -21.25 -12.78 -11.68
N ASP A 94 -20.51 -13.89 -11.79
CA ASP A 94 -20.73 -15.07 -10.95
C ASP A 94 -19.72 -15.07 -9.79
N LEU A 95 -20.20 -14.60 -8.63
CA LEU A 95 -19.47 -14.62 -7.35
C LEU A 95 -19.96 -15.75 -6.45
N SER A 96 -20.40 -16.87 -7.03
CA SER A 96 -20.79 -18.03 -6.25
C SER A 96 -19.61 -18.63 -5.49
N ARG A 97 -19.91 -19.28 -4.37
CA ARG A 97 -18.90 -19.92 -3.53
C ARG A 97 -18.03 -20.92 -4.30
N GLN A 98 -18.60 -21.63 -5.27
CA GLN A 98 -17.87 -22.59 -6.09
C GLN A 98 -16.77 -21.92 -6.92
N VAL A 99 -17.06 -20.74 -7.50
CA VAL A 99 -16.08 -19.97 -8.27
C VAL A 99 -14.91 -19.53 -7.39
N PHE A 100 -15.19 -19.03 -6.19
CA PHE A 100 -14.13 -18.65 -5.25
C PHE A 100 -13.26 -19.85 -4.85
N VAL A 101 -13.87 -20.99 -4.51
CA VAL A 101 -13.12 -22.21 -4.16
C VAL A 101 -12.24 -22.66 -5.33
N GLU A 102 -12.77 -22.62 -6.54
CA GLU A 102 -12.03 -22.97 -7.75
C GLU A 102 -10.88 -21.98 -8.02
N ALA A 103 -11.09 -20.68 -7.78
CA ALA A 103 -10.04 -19.67 -7.87
C ALA A 103 -8.91 -19.91 -6.86
N VAL A 104 -9.23 -20.27 -5.60
CA VAL A 104 -8.22 -20.64 -4.60
C VAL A 104 -7.44 -21.88 -5.05
N LYS A 105 -8.13 -22.94 -5.48
CA LYS A 105 -7.49 -24.16 -6.01
C LYS A 105 -6.61 -23.89 -7.21
N ASN A 106 -6.99 -22.92 -8.04
CA ASN A 106 -6.24 -22.54 -9.23
C ASN A 106 -5.14 -21.52 -9.01
N ARG A 107 -4.98 -21.01 -7.78
CA ARG A 107 -4.08 -19.89 -7.46
C ARG A 107 -4.34 -18.69 -8.36
N ASP A 108 -5.61 -18.48 -8.67
CA ASP A 108 -6.06 -17.50 -9.64
C ASP A 108 -6.18 -16.11 -8.99
N ILE A 109 -5.03 -15.55 -8.61
CA ILE A 109 -4.91 -14.18 -8.08
C ILE A 109 -5.53 -13.13 -9.02
N GLU A 110 -5.60 -13.41 -10.31
CA GLU A 110 -6.17 -12.54 -11.34
C GLU A 110 -7.69 -12.46 -11.21
N PHE A 111 -8.35 -13.58 -10.86
CA PHE A 111 -9.77 -13.59 -10.53
C PHE A 111 -10.08 -12.69 -9.33
N PHE A 112 -9.28 -12.78 -8.27
CA PHE A 112 -9.48 -11.96 -7.07
C PHE A 112 -9.29 -10.47 -7.40
N ASN A 113 -8.21 -10.12 -8.12
CA ASN A 113 -7.95 -8.73 -8.51
C ASN A 113 -9.02 -8.18 -9.48
N ALA A 114 -9.53 -9.00 -10.39
CA ALA A 114 -10.53 -8.54 -11.36
C ALA A 114 -11.91 -8.26 -10.73
N ASN A 115 -12.17 -8.81 -9.55
CA ASN A 115 -13.47 -8.76 -8.87
C ASN A 115 -13.45 -7.97 -7.55
N GLU A 116 -12.29 -7.45 -7.16
CA GLU A 116 -12.10 -6.71 -5.90
C GLU A 116 -13.09 -5.57 -5.67
N LEU A 117 -13.39 -4.80 -6.72
CA LEU A 117 -14.30 -3.65 -6.65
C LEU A 117 -15.78 -4.05 -6.75
N ASN A 118 -16.10 -5.34 -6.86
CA ASN A 118 -17.48 -5.80 -6.95
C ASN A 118 -18.11 -5.79 -5.54
N PRO A 119 -19.21 -5.06 -5.30
CA PRO A 119 -19.82 -4.94 -3.97
C PRO A 119 -20.21 -6.27 -3.31
N GLY A 120 -20.46 -7.33 -4.10
CA GLY A 120 -20.78 -8.65 -3.58
C GLY A 120 -19.57 -9.50 -3.19
N PHE A 121 -18.35 -9.10 -3.58
CA PHE A 121 -17.15 -9.91 -3.46
C PHE A 121 -16.76 -10.14 -2.00
N ALA A 122 -16.53 -9.07 -1.24
CA ALA A 122 -16.16 -9.15 0.17
C ALA A 122 -17.22 -9.90 0.99
N MET A 123 -18.51 -9.60 0.75
CA MET A 123 -19.63 -10.28 1.43
C MET A 123 -19.62 -11.79 1.19
N GLN A 124 -19.33 -12.26 -0.02
CA GLN A 124 -19.28 -13.69 -0.33
C GLN A 124 -17.97 -14.34 0.15
N ALA A 125 -16.84 -13.64 0.01
CA ALA A 125 -15.54 -14.13 0.43
C ALA A 125 -15.44 -14.30 1.96
N ASN A 126 -16.04 -13.40 2.73
CA ASN A 126 -16.11 -13.45 4.20
C ASN A 126 -17.25 -14.33 4.73
N SER A 127 -18.12 -14.89 3.87
CA SER A 127 -19.27 -15.65 4.35
C SER A 127 -18.89 -17.04 4.86
N ALA A 128 -19.16 -17.30 6.15
CA ALA A 128 -19.08 -18.64 6.74
C ALA A 128 -20.35 -19.51 6.49
N ARG A 129 -21.38 -18.95 5.84
CA ARG A 129 -22.72 -19.58 5.71
C ARG A 129 -22.70 -20.87 4.90
N HIS A 130 -21.81 -20.96 3.92
CA HIS A 130 -21.77 -22.06 2.94
C HIS A 130 -20.41 -22.76 2.89
N GLY A 131 -19.61 -22.62 3.95
CA GLY A 131 -18.26 -23.17 4.07
C GLY A 131 -17.32 -22.19 4.77
N ASP A 132 -16.04 -22.53 4.86
CA ASP A 132 -15.02 -21.65 5.46
C ASP A 132 -14.90 -20.32 4.70
N PRO A 133 -14.81 -19.15 5.34
CA PRO A 133 -14.37 -17.92 4.68
C PRO A 133 -13.15 -18.15 3.78
N ILE A 134 -13.02 -17.41 2.68
CA ILE A 134 -12.04 -17.71 1.64
C ILE A 134 -10.59 -17.63 2.14
N LEU A 135 -10.27 -16.69 3.02
CA LEU A 135 -8.97 -16.64 3.68
C LEU A 135 -8.69 -17.92 4.48
N ILE A 136 -9.66 -18.38 5.28
CA ILE A 136 -9.57 -19.63 6.06
C ILE A 136 -9.41 -20.84 5.13
N TYR A 137 -10.19 -20.90 4.04
CA TYR A 137 -10.09 -21.98 3.06
C TYR A 137 -8.71 -22.02 2.39
N ALA A 138 -8.15 -20.86 2.04
CA ALA A 138 -6.81 -20.76 1.46
C ALA A 138 -5.73 -21.25 2.45
N VAL A 139 -5.82 -20.87 3.73
CA VAL A 139 -4.94 -21.38 4.81
C VAL A 139 -5.02 -22.89 4.92
N LYS A 140 -6.22 -23.46 5.09
CA LYS A 140 -6.43 -24.91 5.25
C LYS A 140 -5.97 -25.75 4.05
N THR A 141 -5.87 -25.14 2.87
CA THR A 141 -5.45 -25.80 1.63
C THR A 141 -4.01 -25.48 1.23
N ASN A 142 -3.22 -24.85 2.12
CA ASN A 142 -1.84 -24.44 1.87
C ASN A 142 -1.68 -23.59 0.60
N SER A 143 -2.69 -22.79 0.27
CA SER A 143 -2.70 -21.89 -0.89
C SER A 143 -1.97 -20.59 -0.55
N ILE A 144 -0.67 -20.69 -0.26
CA ILE A 144 0.13 -19.59 0.32
C ILE A 144 0.10 -18.32 -0.53
N THR A 145 0.10 -18.44 -1.86
CA THR A 145 -0.01 -17.30 -2.79
C THR A 145 -1.30 -16.53 -2.59
N VAL A 146 -2.40 -17.26 -2.38
CA VAL A 146 -3.72 -16.65 -2.23
C VAL A 146 -3.85 -16.04 -0.84
N VAL A 147 -3.31 -16.68 0.20
CA VAL A 147 -3.29 -16.11 1.56
C VAL A 147 -2.52 -14.79 1.55
N ASP A 148 -1.31 -14.81 1.01
CA ASP A 148 -0.42 -13.65 0.90
C ASP A 148 -1.05 -12.49 0.11
N TYR A 149 -1.63 -12.79 -1.06
CA TYR A 149 -2.40 -11.83 -1.86
C TYR A 149 -3.55 -11.18 -1.07
N LEU A 150 -4.36 -12.01 -0.38
CA LEU A 150 -5.55 -11.54 0.33
C LEU A 150 -5.21 -10.68 1.56
N LEU A 151 -4.11 -10.98 2.25
CA LEU A 151 -3.62 -10.16 3.36
C LEU A 151 -3.10 -8.81 2.86
N HIS A 152 -2.29 -8.79 1.80
CA HIS A 152 -1.74 -7.55 1.24
C HIS A 152 -2.78 -6.58 0.67
N THR A 153 -3.90 -7.11 0.16
CA THR A 153 -4.99 -6.27 -0.39
C THR A 153 -5.98 -5.78 0.67
N MET A 154 -5.90 -6.29 1.92
CA MET A 154 -6.70 -5.87 3.09
C MET A 154 -8.23 -5.83 2.89
N TRP A 155 -8.78 -6.62 1.97
CA TRP A 155 -10.23 -6.63 1.70
C TRP A 155 -11.04 -7.66 2.48
N LEU A 156 -10.36 -8.57 3.19
CA LEU A 156 -11.01 -9.61 3.98
C LEU A 156 -10.90 -9.31 5.46
N GLU A 157 -12.01 -9.49 6.16
CA GLU A 157 -12.06 -9.33 7.61
C GLU A 157 -11.36 -10.54 8.25
N GLU A 158 -10.17 -10.32 8.81
CA GLU A 158 -9.32 -11.32 9.45
C GLU A 158 -9.95 -11.94 10.70
N SER A 159 -10.87 -11.20 11.34
CA SER A 159 -11.61 -11.60 12.53
C SER A 159 -12.78 -12.55 12.24
N VAL A 160 -13.09 -12.79 10.96
CA VAL A 160 -14.17 -13.70 10.56
C VAL A 160 -13.82 -15.12 10.99
N LYS A 161 -14.83 -15.79 11.56
CA LYS A 161 -14.72 -17.14 12.09
C LYS A 161 -15.37 -18.17 11.17
N ASP A 162 -14.78 -19.35 11.10
CA ASP A 162 -15.42 -20.51 10.50
C ASP A 162 -16.55 -21.08 11.38
N GLN A 163 -17.14 -22.18 10.96
CA GLN A 163 -18.24 -22.84 11.67
C GLN A 163 -17.83 -23.41 13.04
N ASN A 164 -16.54 -23.57 13.30
CA ASN A 164 -16.00 -24.01 14.58
C ASN A 164 -15.61 -22.82 15.48
N GLY A 165 -15.84 -21.59 15.04
CA GLY A 165 -15.49 -20.39 15.79
C GLY A 165 -14.01 -20.00 15.69
N LEU A 166 -13.26 -20.58 14.76
CA LEU A 166 -11.83 -20.31 14.56
C LEU A 166 -11.62 -19.32 13.42
N THR A 167 -10.75 -18.34 13.63
CA THR A 167 -10.29 -17.37 12.63
C THR A 167 -9.19 -17.97 11.75
N ALA A 168 -8.81 -17.27 10.68
CA ALA A 168 -7.68 -17.68 9.85
C ALA A 168 -6.36 -17.72 10.65
N TRP A 169 -6.16 -16.74 11.54
CA TRP A 169 -5.02 -16.71 12.45
C TRP A 169 -4.99 -17.93 13.38
N ASP A 170 -6.13 -18.32 13.96
CA ASP A 170 -6.20 -19.49 14.85
C ASP A 170 -5.70 -20.77 14.15
N HIS A 171 -6.07 -20.97 12.88
CA HIS A 171 -5.61 -22.12 12.10
C HIS A 171 -4.09 -22.06 11.83
N VAL A 172 -3.56 -20.89 11.49
CA VAL A 172 -2.11 -20.67 11.27
C VAL A 172 -1.33 -20.93 12.56
N PHE A 173 -1.79 -20.36 13.68
CA PHE A 173 -1.12 -20.45 14.96
C PHE A 173 -1.16 -21.89 15.52
N GLN A 174 -2.29 -22.59 15.42
CA GLN A 174 -2.40 -24.00 15.80
C GLN A 174 -1.52 -24.92 14.95
N ALA A 175 -1.38 -24.62 13.65
CA ALA A 175 -0.49 -25.34 12.74
C ALA A 175 1.00 -25.05 13.02
N ARG A 176 1.31 -24.04 13.82
CA ARG A 176 2.67 -23.53 14.07
C ARG A 176 3.40 -23.22 12.77
N ASP A 177 2.72 -22.58 11.83
CA ASP A 177 3.29 -22.20 10.54
C ASP A 177 4.03 -20.86 10.67
N PRO A 178 5.38 -20.84 10.65
CA PRO A 178 6.13 -19.61 10.83
C PRO A 178 5.99 -18.66 9.65
N PHE A 179 5.84 -19.16 8.42
CA PHE A 179 5.78 -18.30 7.24
C PHE A 179 4.44 -17.56 7.17
N LEU A 180 3.32 -18.29 7.23
CA LEU A 180 2.01 -17.65 7.29
C LEU A 180 1.86 -16.84 8.59
N GLY A 181 2.42 -17.32 9.69
CA GLY A 181 2.43 -16.59 10.95
C GLY A 181 3.10 -15.22 10.84
N ASN A 182 4.28 -15.16 10.19
CA ASN A 182 4.96 -13.90 9.94
C ASN A 182 4.15 -13.00 8.99
N LEU A 183 3.55 -13.54 7.93
CA LEU A 183 2.71 -12.76 7.02
C LEU A 183 1.51 -12.11 7.72
N PHE A 184 0.83 -12.86 8.60
CA PHE A 184 -0.28 -12.32 9.39
C PHE A 184 0.18 -11.21 10.34
N LEU A 185 1.30 -11.41 11.06
CA LEU A 185 1.85 -10.39 11.95
C LEU A 185 2.31 -9.13 11.21
N GLU A 186 2.85 -9.27 10.01
CA GLU A 186 3.30 -8.13 9.18
C GLU A 186 2.13 -7.34 8.56
N ASN A 187 1.01 -8.00 8.21
CA ASN A 187 -0.09 -7.37 7.47
C ASN A 187 -1.31 -6.99 8.33
N ILE A 188 -1.47 -7.57 9.52
CA ILE A 188 -2.60 -7.28 10.41
C ILE A 188 -2.07 -6.52 11.64
N VAL A 189 -2.31 -5.21 11.63
CA VAL A 189 -1.83 -4.29 12.67
C VAL A 189 -2.42 -4.66 14.05
N LEU A 190 -3.73 -4.94 14.10
CA LEU A 190 -4.47 -5.19 15.35
C LEU A 190 -4.49 -6.65 15.80
N LEU A 191 -3.56 -7.48 15.31
CA LEU A 191 -3.48 -8.89 15.67
C LEU A 191 -2.89 -9.10 17.08
N GLY A 192 -3.75 -9.01 18.10
CA GLY A 192 -3.35 -9.14 19.51
C GLY A 192 -2.65 -7.89 20.08
N SER A 193 -2.39 -7.89 21.38
CA SER A 193 -1.56 -6.85 22.04
C SER A 193 -0.07 -7.02 21.71
N ASP A 194 0.75 -6.03 22.02
CA ASP A 194 2.21 -6.10 21.83
C ASP A 194 2.83 -7.30 22.57
N GLU A 195 2.39 -7.58 23.79
CA GLU A 195 2.83 -8.75 24.55
C GLU A 195 2.40 -10.06 23.90
N GLU A 196 1.15 -10.12 23.41
CA GLU A 196 0.64 -11.30 22.69
C GLU A 196 1.43 -11.52 21.39
N ARG A 197 1.72 -10.46 20.62
CA ARG A 197 2.53 -10.51 19.40
C ARG A 197 3.95 -10.99 19.67
N LYS A 198 4.59 -10.54 20.75
CA LYS A 198 5.90 -11.04 21.20
C LYS A 198 5.85 -12.55 21.50
N GLU A 199 4.82 -13.02 22.19
CA GLU A 199 4.67 -14.45 22.47
C GLU A 199 4.35 -15.24 21.20
N PHE A 200 3.51 -14.73 20.31
CA PHE A 200 3.22 -15.35 19.02
C PHE A 200 4.49 -15.58 18.19
N ARG A 201 5.34 -14.55 18.08
CA ARG A 201 6.64 -14.67 17.40
C ARG A 201 7.50 -15.75 18.03
N LYS A 202 7.57 -15.79 19.36
CA LYS A 202 8.34 -16.80 20.10
C LYS A 202 7.80 -18.22 19.88
N GLU A 203 6.49 -18.42 19.95
CA GLU A 203 5.87 -19.74 19.73
C GLU A 203 6.04 -20.24 18.29
N LEU A 204 6.03 -19.32 17.32
CA LEU A 204 6.26 -19.61 15.91
C LEU A 204 7.76 -19.75 15.56
N GLY A 205 8.67 -19.49 16.50
CA GLY A 205 10.11 -19.52 16.24
C GLY A 205 10.58 -18.42 15.27
N LEU A 206 9.85 -17.30 15.23
CA LEU A 206 10.20 -16.12 14.46
C LEU A 206 11.25 -15.30 15.20
N PRO A 207 12.06 -14.50 14.49
CA PRO A 207 12.91 -13.52 15.15
C PRO A 207 12.05 -12.61 16.03
N ALA A 208 12.60 -12.25 17.20
CA ALA A 208 12.00 -11.24 18.04
C ALA A 208 11.72 -10.01 17.19
N GLU A 209 10.55 -9.41 17.40
CA GLU A 209 10.30 -8.08 16.87
C GLU A 209 11.49 -7.23 17.34
N ARG A 210 12.16 -6.54 16.41
CA ARG A 210 13.18 -5.58 16.84
C ARG A 210 12.43 -4.68 17.82
N GLU A 211 12.83 -4.68 19.09
CA GLU A 211 12.45 -3.59 19.95
C GLU A 211 12.95 -2.38 19.18
N THR A 212 12.05 -1.48 18.78
CA THR A 212 12.46 -0.09 18.65
C THR A 212 12.85 0.34 20.05
N GLU A 213 14.03 -0.08 20.50
CA GLU A 213 14.75 0.67 21.50
C GLU A 213 14.72 2.12 20.99
N PRO A 214 14.43 3.11 21.84
CA PRO A 214 14.64 4.50 21.45
C PRO A 214 16.10 4.59 21.02
N LYS A 215 16.33 4.68 19.70
CA LYS A 215 17.65 4.45 19.09
C LYS A 215 18.69 5.23 19.88
N GLU A 216 19.44 4.52 20.74
CA GLU A 216 20.51 5.12 21.49
C GLU A 216 21.58 5.52 20.48
N LYS A 217 21.99 6.78 20.58
CA LYS A 217 22.87 7.50 19.67
C LYS A 217 24.18 6.73 19.45
N ALA A 218 24.38 6.20 18.25
CA ALA A 218 25.68 6.02 17.61
C ALA A 218 25.42 5.93 16.09
N HIS A 219 25.88 6.84 15.24
CA HIS A 219 27.16 7.54 15.22
C HIS A 219 26.98 9.02 14.86
N ASP A 220 27.87 9.83 15.42
CA ASP A 220 28.11 11.22 15.08
C ASP A 220 28.41 11.37 13.57
N ASN A 221 27.38 11.73 12.80
CA ASN A 221 27.49 12.42 11.52
C ASN A 221 26.31 13.40 11.46
N SER A 222 26.59 14.62 11.87
CA SER A 222 25.69 15.76 11.80
C SER A 222 25.13 15.96 10.37
N ALA A 223 23.85 15.65 10.13
CA ALA A 223 23.00 16.34 9.15
C ALA A 223 21.52 15.92 9.25
N LYS A 224 20.72 16.80 9.89
CA LYS A 224 19.24 16.94 9.93
C LYS A 224 18.37 15.68 10.14
N GLN A 225 17.90 15.53 11.38
CA GLN A 225 16.68 14.79 11.72
C GLN A 225 15.49 15.75 11.53
N GLY A 226 14.43 15.33 10.80
CA GLY A 226 13.22 16.13 10.54
C GLY A 226 13.16 16.84 9.18
N PHE A 227 11.98 17.37 8.85
CA PHE A 227 11.71 18.05 7.58
C PHE A 227 12.67 19.22 7.30
N ASP A 228 13.32 19.22 6.14
CA ASP A 228 14.05 20.37 5.64
C ASP A 228 13.09 21.38 4.99
N VAL A 229 12.38 22.12 5.84
CA VAL A 229 11.36 23.11 5.46
C VAL A 229 11.85 24.08 4.39
N GLU A 230 13.11 24.53 4.44
CA GLU A 230 13.63 25.46 3.45
C GLU A 230 13.83 24.79 2.09
N ALA A 231 14.41 23.59 2.06
CA ALA A 231 14.57 22.82 0.83
C ALA A 231 13.20 22.49 0.19
N LEU A 232 12.24 22.03 0.98
CA LEU A 232 10.88 21.74 0.53
C LEU A 232 10.15 23.01 0.06
N THR A 233 10.30 24.12 0.77
CA THR A 233 9.76 25.44 0.34
C THR A 233 10.33 25.82 -1.03
N ASN A 234 11.64 25.74 -1.22
CA ASN A 234 12.28 26.12 -2.48
C ASN A 234 11.85 25.20 -3.63
N PHE A 235 11.69 23.90 -3.36
CA PHE A 235 11.16 22.94 -4.31
C PHE A 235 9.71 23.28 -4.72
N ALA A 236 8.83 23.56 -3.75
CA ALA A 236 7.46 23.98 -4.03
C ALA A 236 7.42 25.27 -4.87
N ILE A 237 8.27 26.26 -4.57
CA ILE A 237 8.39 27.50 -5.36
C ILE A 237 8.75 27.19 -6.81
N GLN A 238 9.74 26.32 -7.03
CA GLN A 238 10.16 25.95 -8.38
C GLN A 238 9.02 25.28 -9.16
N LYS A 239 8.31 24.35 -8.53
CA LYS A 239 7.19 23.63 -9.16
C LYS A 239 6.02 24.56 -9.44
N ILE A 240 5.66 25.44 -8.52
CA ILE A 240 4.59 26.45 -8.72
C ILE A 240 4.94 27.40 -9.87
N LYS A 241 6.17 27.91 -9.95
CA LYS A 241 6.59 28.81 -11.04
C LYS A 241 6.57 28.12 -12.39
N SER A 242 7.12 26.91 -12.46
CA SER A 242 7.13 26.11 -13.71
C SER A 242 5.70 25.79 -14.16
N PHE A 243 4.83 25.48 -13.20
CA PHE A 243 3.41 25.24 -13.46
C PHE A 243 2.68 26.51 -13.93
N ALA A 244 2.97 27.66 -13.33
CA ALA A 244 2.38 28.94 -13.75
C ALA A 244 2.68 29.30 -15.20
N GLU A 245 3.90 29.01 -15.68
CA GLU A 245 4.30 29.22 -17.07
C GLU A 245 3.52 28.33 -18.05
N ALA A 246 3.16 27.10 -17.64
CA ALA A 246 2.41 26.16 -18.47
C ALA A 246 0.89 26.41 -18.47
N HIS A 247 0.36 27.11 -17.46
CA HIS A 247 -1.07 27.27 -17.22
C HIS A 247 -1.51 28.74 -17.13
N VAL A 248 -1.00 29.59 -18.03
CA VAL A 248 -1.27 31.05 -18.04
C VAL A 248 -2.73 31.42 -18.30
N ASP A 249 -3.49 30.53 -18.96
CA ASP A 249 -4.88 30.78 -19.36
C ASP A 249 -5.92 30.34 -18.32
N GLU A 250 -5.49 29.68 -17.24
CA GLU A 250 -6.37 29.15 -16.20
C GLU A 250 -6.44 30.04 -14.95
N THR A 251 -7.56 29.98 -14.24
CA THR A 251 -7.81 30.79 -13.04
C THR A 251 -7.82 29.88 -11.82
N PHE A 252 -6.73 29.91 -11.04
CA PHE A 252 -6.55 29.01 -9.89
C PHE A 252 -7.33 29.49 -8.66
N TYR A 253 -8.08 28.59 -8.03
CA TYR A 253 -8.81 28.89 -6.80
C TYR A 253 -8.23 28.22 -5.55
N GLY A 254 -7.39 27.19 -5.72
CA GLY A 254 -6.90 26.41 -4.59
C GLY A 254 -5.47 25.92 -4.77
N PHE A 255 -4.72 25.95 -3.68
CA PHE A 255 -3.47 25.25 -3.47
C PHE A 255 -3.56 24.45 -2.16
N ALA A 256 -3.08 23.22 -2.16
CA ALA A 256 -3.06 22.39 -0.98
C ALA A 256 -1.78 21.55 -0.89
N ILE A 257 -1.32 21.30 0.33
CA ILE A 257 -0.43 20.19 0.63
C ILE A 257 -1.31 19.07 1.17
N ASP A 258 -1.31 17.92 0.51
CA ASP A 258 -2.13 16.75 0.83
C ASP A 258 -1.21 15.54 0.95
N ALA A 259 -0.97 15.08 2.18
CA ALA A 259 0.18 14.25 2.50
C ALA A 259 1.49 14.87 1.96
N SER A 260 2.28 14.12 1.21
CA SER A 260 3.50 14.63 0.56
C SER A 260 3.22 15.40 -0.74
N TYR A 261 1.98 15.44 -1.25
CA TYR A 261 1.67 15.99 -2.56
C TYR A 261 1.39 17.50 -2.54
N ILE A 262 1.95 18.18 -3.55
CA ILE A 262 1.62 19.57 -3.87
C ILE A 262 0.48 19.57 -4.88
N LYS A 263 -0.70 20.04 -4.49
CA LYS A 263 -1.91 20.02 -5.31
C LYS A 263 -2.46 21.41 -5.62
N MET A 264 -3.08 21.54 -6.79
CA MET A 264 -3.77 22.75 -7.22
C MET A 264 -5.04 22.44 -8.02
N ASN A 265 -5.94 23.41 -8.06
CA ASN A 265 -7.10 23.33 -8.95
C ASN A 265 -7.52 24.70 -9.50
N SER A 266 -7.99 24.70 -10.74
CA SER A 266 -8.53 25.87 -11.42
C SER A 266 -10.05 25.85 -11.44
N ILE A 267 -10.66 27.02 -11.64
CA ILE A 267 -12.11 27.14 -11.78
C ILE A 267 -12.56 26.31 -12.98
N GLU A 268 -11.80 26.40 -14.07
CA GLU A 268 -12.05 25.74 -15.34
C GLU A 268 -12.01 24.21 -15.23
N THR A 269 -11.09 23.65 -14.45
CA THR A 269 -11.06 22.20 -14.19
C THR A 269 -12.15 21.76 -13.22
N PHE A 270 -12.44 22.55 -12.19
CA PHE A 270 -13.52 22.24 -11.27
C PHE A 270 -14.90 22.22 -11.95
N GLU A 271 -15.19 23.16 -12.84
CA GLU A 271 -16.45 23.20 -13.59
C GLU A 271 -16.64 21.94 -14.43
N LYS A 272 -15.58 21.46 -15.09
CA LYS A 272 -15.61 20.19 -15.84
C LYS A 272 -15.86 19.00 -14.93
N THR A 273 -15.16 18.91 -13.81
CA THR A 273 -15.38 17.84 -12.82
C THR A 273 -16.81 17.87 -12.29
N LEU A 274 -17.34 19.05 -11.98
CA LEU A 274 -18.70 19.22 -11.49
C LEU A 274 -19.73 18.78 -12.54
N GLU A 275 -19.57 19.17 -13.80
CA GLU A 275 -20.45 18.74 -14.90
C GLU A 275 -20.44 17.21 -15.03
N GLU A 276 -19.26 16.59 -15.06
CA GLU A 276 -19.13 15.13 -15.11
C GLU A 276 -19.81 14.44 -13.92
N TYR A 277 -19.65 14.99 -12.71
CA TYR A 277 -20.19 14.41 -11.48
C TYR A 277 -21.71 14.59 -11.40
N GLN A 278 -22.24 15.73 -11.84
CA GLN A 278 -23.69 15.95 -11.93
C GLN A 278 -24.35 15.06 -12.99
N LEU A 279 -23.65 14.74 -14.09
CA LEU A 279 -24.13 13.78 -15.08
C LEU A 279 -24.18 12.35 -14.54
N LYS A 280 -23.15 11.92 -13.78
CA LYS A 280 -23.08 10.56 -13.21
C LYS A 280 -23.97 10.40 -11.98
N TRP A 281 -24.06 11.42 -11.14
CA TRP A 281 -24.78 11.40 -9.86
C TRP A 281 -25.62 12.68 -9.68
N PRO A 282 -26.76 12.82 -10.38
CA PRO A 282 -27.53 14.06 -10.41
C PRO A 282 -27.97 14.58 -9.05
N ASN A 283 -28.28 13.68 -8.11
CA ASN A 283 -28.76 14.06 -6.77
C ASN A 283 -27.61 14.25 -5.74
N ALA A 284 -26.36 13.97 -6.10
CA ALA A 284 -25.22 14.03 -5.18
C ALA A 284 -24.53 15.40 -5.18
N TYR A 285 -24.78 16.24 -6.19
CA TYR A 285 -24.13 17.55 -6.39
C TYR A 285 -25.12 18.63 -6.88
N ASP A 286 -26.37 18.58 -6.42
CA ASP A 286 -27.49 19.43 -6.83
C ASP A 286 -27.69 20.69 -5.97
N THR A 287 -27.00 20.80 -4.83
CA THR A 287 -27.08 21.96 -3.94
C THR A 287 -25.74 22.68 -3.82
N SER A 288 -25.78 23.99 -3.55
CA SER A 288 -24.57 24.81 -3.37
C SER A 288 -23.64 24.28 -2.27
N GLU A 289 -24.20 23.67 -1.22
CA GLU A 289 -23.42 23.06 -0.12
C GLU A 289 -22.63 21.83 -0.61
N LYS A 290 -23.29 20.93 -1.35
CA LYS A 290 -22.64 19.74 -1.93
C LYS A 290 -21.56 20.12 -2.96
N ILE A 291 -21.87 21.12 -3.79
CA ILE A 291 -20.91 21.67 -4.77
C ILE A 291 -19.70 22.29 -4.05
N GLN A 292 -19.93 23.04 -2.96
CA GLN A 292 -18.84 23.61 -2.18
C GLN A 292 -17.99 22.54 -1.47
N LYS A 293 -18.62 21.46 -0.98
CA LYS A 293 -17.91 20.32 -0.41
C LYS A 293 -17.01 19.64 -1.46
N LEU A 294 -17.53 19.41 -2.67
CA LEU A 294 -16.74 18.90 -3.80
C LEU A 294 -15.58 19.83 -4.13
N LYS A 295 -15.84 21.14 -4.20
CA LYS A 295 -14.81 22.15 -4.52
C LYS A 295 -13.63 22.12 -3.54
N ASN A 296 -13.90 21.82 -2.28
CA ASN A 296 -12.91 21.73 -1.21
C ASN A 296 -12.31 20.33 -1.03
N ASN A 297 -12.81 19.31 -1.75
CA ASN A 297 -12.26 17.97 -1.69
C ASN A 297 -10.96 17.89 -2.50
N VAL A 298 -9.81 17.96 -1.81
CA VAL A 298 -8.48 17.94 -2.43
C VAL A 298 -8.20 16.62 -3.16
N GLY A 299 -8.85 15.53 -2.77
CA GLY A 299 -8.78 14.24 -3.48
C GLY A 299 -9.30 14.29 -4.91
N ASP A 300 -10.25 15.19 -5.22
CA ASP A 300 -10.84 15.38 -6.55
C ASP A 300 -10.15 16.51 -7.35
N TRP A 301 -9.10 17.12 -6.82
CA TRP A 301 -8.40 18.20 -7.52
C TRP A 301 -7.58 17.67 -8.69
N LYS A 302 -7.57 18.42 -9.80
CA LYS A 302 -7.03 17.92 -11.07
C LYS A 302 -5.50 17.83 -11.08
N TYR A 303 -4.80 18.78 -10.47
CA TYR A 303 -3.36 18.92 -10.65
C TYR A 303 -2.59 18.47 -9.43
N ILE A 304 -1.65 17.55 -9.66
CA ILE A 304 -0.55 17.21 -8.76
C ILE A 304 0.71 17.80 -9.39
N LEU A 305 1.31 18.79 -8.74
CA LEU A 305 2.48 19.52 -9.25
C LEU A 305 3.78 18.74 -9.00
N ALA A 306 3.86 18.12 -7.83
CA ALA A 306 4.97 17.29 -7.40
C ALA A 306 4.60 16.50 -6.14
N ASP A 307 5.42 15.51 -5.83
CA ASP A 307 5.50 14.89 -4.53
C ASP A 307 6.80 15.36 -3.83
N PHE A 308 6.71 15.79 -2.57
CA PHE A 308 7.89 16.18 -1.79
C PHE A 308 8.87 15.01 -1.61
N GLN A 309 8.41 13.76 -1.62
CA GLN A 309 9.26 12.57 -1.57
C GLN A 309 10.17 12.44 -2.81
N GLU A 310 9.87 13.11 -3.95
CA GLU A 310 10.77 13.17 -5.12
C GLU A 310 12.15 13.76 -4.79
N ARG A 311 12.25 14.50 -3.68
CA ARG A 311 13.49 15.11 -3.23
C ARG A 311 14.31 14.22 -2.32
N ASN A 312 13.76 13.09 -1.89
CA ASN A 312 14.50 12.11 -1.14
C ASN A 312 15.29 11.20 -2.10
N GLU A 313 16.45 10.77 -1.63
CA GLU A 313 17.37 9.91 -2.35
C GLU A 313 17.48 8.60 -1.59
N GLU A 314 17.43 7.48 -2.31
CA GLU A 314 17.68 6.16 -1.74
C GLU A 314 19.19 6.04 -1.48
N ASN A 315 19.58 5.84 -0.22
CA ASN A 315 20.97 5.63 0.17
C ASN A 315 21.43 4.19 -0.20
N GLU A 316 22.71 3.89 0.00
CA GLU A 316 23.31 2.60 -0.37
C GLU A 316 22.67 1.40 0.36
N ASP A 317 22.02 1.65 1.50
CA ASP A 317 21.33 0.67 2.34
C ASP A 317 19.82 0.58 2.02
N GLY A 318 19.34 1.31 1.00
CA GLY A 318 17.95 1.27 0.55
C GLY A 318 16.98 2.06 1.42
N PHE A 319 17.47 2.94 2.29
CA PHE A 319 16.65 3.90 3.02
C PHE A 319 16.50 5.19 2.21
N THR A 320 15.28 5.71 2.19
CA THR A 320 14.96 6.96 1.53
C THR A 320 15.26 8.11 2.49
N GLU A 321 16.34 8.84 2.24
CA GLU A 321 16.75 10.00 3.03
C GLU A 321 16.58 11.28 2.23
N GLY A 322 16.08 12.34 2.85
CA GLY A 322 16.00 13.61 2.17
C GLY A 322 15.21 14.66 2.93
N PRO A 323 14.84 15.75 2.25
CA PRO A 323 14.22 16.88 2.90
C PRO A 323 12.80 16.61 3.39
N PHE A 324 12.14 15.55 2.91
CA PHE A 324 10.84 15.11 3.42
C PHE A 324 11.02 13.93 4.37
N ASP A 325 10.59 14.09 5.62
CA ASP A 325 10.70 13.04 6.63
C ASP A 325 9.46 12.14 6.58
N GLU A 326 9.60 10.95 5.99
CA GLU A 326 8.51 9.99 5.82
C GLU A 326 8.08 9.36 7.15
N GLU A 327 9.02 9.14 8.07
CA GLU A 327 8.72 8.58 9.39
C GLU A 327 7.81 9.53 10.18
N LEU A 328 8.15 10.82 10.24
CA LEU A 328 7.33 11.83 10.92
C LEU A 328 5.98 12.09 10.25
N TYR A 329 5.89 11.89 8.93
CA TYR A 329 4.60 11.93 8.24
C TYR A 329 3.73 10.71 8.62
N ASN A 330 4.30 9.50 8.67
CA ASN A 330 3.57 8.31 9.07
C ASN A 330 3.09 8.40 10.52
N GLU A 331 3.91 8.92 11.43
CA GLU A 331 3.50 9.22 12.81
C GLU A 331 2.32 10.20 12.85
N HIS A 332 2.35 11.26 12.03
CA HIS A 332 1.23 12.18 11.91
C HIS A 332 -0.04 11.50 11.38
N TYR A 333 0.09 10.64 10.38
CA TYR A 333 -1.05 9.95 9.77
C TYR A 333 -1.79 9.05 10.76
N GLU A 334 -1.05 8.36 11.64
CA GLU A 334 -1.61 7.47 12.67
C GLU A 334 -2.08 8.20 13.94
N ALA A 335 -1.76 9.49 14.09
CA ALA A 335 -2.13 10.30 15.25
C ALA A 335 -3.61 10.73 15.22
N ASP A 336 -4.18 11.01 16.40
CA ASP A 336 -5.56 11.51 16.50
C ASP A 336 -5.72 12.99 16.08
N ASP A 337 -6.96 13.46 15.88
CA ASP A 337 -7.28 14.84 15.46
C ASP A 337 -6.67 15.97 16.34
N LEU A 338 -6.35 15.69 17.60
CA LEU A 338 -5.75 16.66 18.52
C LEU A 338 -4.23 16.64 18.41
N GLU A 339 -3.65 15.45 18.27
CA GLU A 339 -2.21 15.23 18.11
C GLU A 339 -1.73 15.68 16.73
N GLN A 340 -2.48 15.40 15.67
CA GLN A 340 -2.18 15.82 14.30
C GLN A 340 -1.90 17.31 14.19
N LYS A 341 -2.69 18.15 14.88
CA LYS A 341 -2.56 19.62 14.86
C LYS A 341 -1.21 20.14 15.33
N ASN A 342 -0.50 19.39 16.17
CA ASN A 342 0.76 19.80 16.77
C ASN A 342 1.94 18.89 16.39
N SER A 343 1.71 17.91 15.52
CA SER A 343 2.75 17.03 14.98
C SER A 343 3.86 17.80 14.25
N GLU A 344 5.05 17.19 14.14
CA GLU A 344 6.17 17.80 13.42
C GLU A 344 5.86 18.02 11.94
N TYR A 345 5.16 17.07 11.30
CA TYR A 345 4.67 17.23 9.94
C TYR A 345 3.74 18.44 9.79
N ALA A 346 2.74 18.58 10.67
CA ALA A 346 1.81 19.70 10.63
C ALA A 346 2.54 21.04 10.73
N LEU A 347 3.45 21.16 11.70
CA LEU A 347 4.25 22.37 11.91
C LEU A 347 5.16 22.66 10.70
N ALA A 348 5.79 21.63 10.12
CA ALA A 348 6.65 21.78 8.95
C ALA A 348 5.87 22.26 7.72
N MET A 349 4.75 21.59 7.39
CA MET A 349 3.92 21.94 6.25
C MET A 349 3.25 23.31 6.41
N ASP A 350 2.78 23.66 7.60
CA ASP A 350 2.24 24.99 7.89
C ASP A 350 3.32 26.06 7.72
N THR A 351 4.56 25.76 8.09
CA THR A 351 5.71 26.66 7.86
C THR A 351 6.01 26.80 6.38
N ILE A 352 5.96 25.73 5.59
CA ILE A 352 6.09 25.79 4.12
C ILE A 352 4.99 26.69 3.53
N LEU A 353 3.74 26.48 3.90
CA LEU A 353 2.60 27.28 3.44
C LEU A 353 2.76 28.77 3.80
N LYS A 354 3.23 29.06 5.01
CA LYS A 354 3.54 30.41 5.45
C LYS A 354 4.64 31.03 4.58
N ASN A 355 5.74 30.30 4.35
CA ASN A 355 6.84 30.78 3.51
C ASN A 355 6.39 31.07 2.07
N LEU A 356 5.55 30.22 1.48
CA LEU A 356 5.01 30.42 0.13
C LEU A 356 4.15 31.70 0.03
N LYS A 357 3.35 31.97 1.07
CA LYS A 357 2.54 33.19 1.18
C LYS A 357 3.41 34.43 1.37
N GLU A 358 4.37 34.39 2.29
CA GLU A 358 5.27 35.52 2.59
C GLU A 358 6.17 35.88 1.40
N ARG A 359 6.60 34.88 0.63
CA ARG A 359 7.41 35.08 -0.59
C ARG A 359 6.56 35.43 -1.82
N GLU A 360 5.26 35.62 -1.65
CA GLU A 360 4.30 36.04 -2.68
C GLU A 360 4.32 35.18 -3.95
N VAL A 361 4.60 33.89 -3.81
CA VAL A 361 4.90 32.98 -4.94
C VAL A 361 3.71 32.84 -5.88
N PHE A 362 2.50 32.85 -5.32
CA PHE A 362 1.25 32.74 -6.06
C PHE A 362 0.93 33.94 -6.95
N ARG A 363 1.66 35.07 -6.86
CA ARG A 363 1.51 36.19 -7.80
C ARG A 363 1.87 35.85 -9.24
N SER A 364 2.65 34.78 -9.43
CA SER A 364 2.96 34.25 -10.76
C SER A 364 1.76 33.56 -11.43
N LEU A 365 0.73 33.20 -10.66
CA LEU A 365 -0.48 32.56 -11.15
C LEU A 365 -1.62 33.58 -11.28
N LYS A 366 -2.50 33.35 -12.25
CA LYS A 366 -3.81 34.01 -12.28
C LYS A 366 -4.71 33.35 -11.23
N THR A 367 -4.92 34.02 -10.10
CA THR A 367 -5.70 33.48 -8.98
C THR A 367 -7.09 34.11 -8.88
N SER A 368 -8.04 33.35 -8.35
CA SER A 368 -9.38 33.86 -8.03
C SER A 368 -9.35 34.78 -6.78
N PRO A 369 -10.33 35.68 -6.61
CA PRO A 369 -10.42 36.53 -5.41
C PRO A 369 -10.49 35.75 -4.08
N ASN A 370 -11.01 34.52 -4.12
CA ASN A 370 -11.17 33.65 -2.96
C ASN A 370 -10.14 32.50 -2.97
N PHE A 371 -8.93 32.76 -3.44
CA PHE A 371 -7.88 31.74 -3.50
C PHE A 371 -7.58 31.17 -2.10
N ILE A 372 -7.70 29.86 -1.95
CA ILE A 372 -7.42 29.14 -0.71
C ILE A 372 -6.07 28.44 -0.76
N CYS A 373 -5.38 28.41 0.38
CA CYS A 373 -4.06 27.81 0.53
C CYS A 373 -3.93 27.22 1.93
N PHE A 374 -3.93 25.89 2.03
CA PHE A 374 -4.04 25.15 3.30
C PHE A 374 -3.37 23.77 3.20
N ARG A 375 -3.21 23.11 4.35
CA ARG A 375 -2.84 21.69 4.44
C ARG A 375 -4.12 20.87 4.57
N ALA A 376 -4.26 19.83 3.76
CA ALA A 376 -5.35 18.88 3.89
C ALA A 376 -5.00 17.89 5.01
N GLU A 377 -5.97 17.68 5.91
CA GLU A 377 -5.89 16.66 6.96
C GLU A 377 -6.60 15.39 6.50
N HIS A 378 -6.09 14.24 6.91
CA HIS A 378 -6.76 12.97 6.75
C HIS A 378 -7.84 12.82 7.84
N ASN A 379 -9.02 13.39 7.58
CA ASN A 379 -10.20 13.17 8.42
C ASN A 379 -11.05 12.04 7.80
N TYR A 380 -10.90 10.80 8.28
CA TYR A 380 -11.77 9.68 7.92
C TYR A 380 -12.75 9.31 9.03
#